data_AF-A0A151BG47-F1
#
_entry.id   AF-A0A151BG47-F1
#
_cell.length_a   1.000
_cell.length_b   1.000
_cell.length_c   1.000
_cell.angle_alpha   90.00
_cell.angle_beta   90.00
_cell.angle_gamma   90.00
#
_symmetry.space_group_name_H-M   'P 1'
#
loop_
_entity.id
_entity.type
_entity.pdbx_description
1 polymer ?
#
loop_
_entity_poly.entity_id
_entity_poly.type
_entity_poly.pdbx_seq_one_letter_code
_entity_poly.pdbx_strand_id
1 'polypeptide(L)' 'MKSFSIREAKNRPLWTGCTGLGVTRWVAAFLATHGFNPEAWPKPVKRKFKGYRTPKSLQWPKGLEET' A
#
# COMPACT_ATOMS: atom_id res chain seq x y z
N MET A 1 13.83 0.96 -28.04
CA MET A 1 13.96 -0.25 -27.20
C MET A 1 14.30 -1.43 -28.10
N LYS A 2 15.52 -1.98 -27.96
CA LYS A 2 16.07 -3.13 -28.72
C LYS A 2 16.72 -4.19 -27.78
N SER A 3 16.62 -3.98 -26.47
CA SER A 3 17.31 -4.74 -25.42
C SER A 3 16.72 -6.12 -25.16
N PHE A 4 15.46 -6.32 -25.54
CA PHE A 4 14.77 -7.60 -25.44
C PHE A 4 14.28 -7.97 -26.84
N SER A 5 14.60 -9.18 -27.30
CA SER A 5 14.31 -9.67 -28.67
C SER A 5 12.84 -10.00 -28.92
N ILE A 6 11.92 -9.18 -28.42
CA ILE A 6 10.47 -9.34 -28.60
C ILE A 6 10.07 -8.77 -29.97
N ARG A 7 9.48 -9.60 -30.84
CA ARG A 7 9.14 -9.25 -32.23
C ARG A 7 7.74 -9.74 -32.59
N GLU A 8 7.08 -9.04 -33.52
CA GLU A 8 5.79 -9.43 -34.09
C GLU A 8 5.98 -9.86 -35.56
N ALA A 9 5.33 -10.94 -35.98
CA ALA A 9 5.61 -11.62 -37.25
C ALA A 9 5.15 -10.84 -38.50
N LYS A 10 4.16 -9.95 -38.37
CA LYS A 10 3.61 -9.10 -39.43
C LYS A 10 4.12 -7.66 -39.34
N ASN A 11 5.19 -7.43 -38.59
CA ASN A 11 5.83 -6.14 -38.38
C ASN A 11 4.90 -5.03 -37.85
N ARG A 12 3.90 -5.42 -37.06
CA ARG A 12 2.96 -4.50 -36.41
C ARG A 12 3.60 -3.81 -35.20
N PRO A 13 3.13 -2.61 -34.82
CA PRO A 13 3.60 -1.95 -33.61
C PRO A 13 3.34 -2.79 -32.35
N LEU A 14 4.39 -3.04 -31.57
CA LEU A 14 4.31 -3.64 -30.24
C LEU A 14 4.25 -2.56 -29.17
N TRP A 15 3.40 -2.76 -28.18
CA TRP A 15 3.20 -1.84 -27.07
C TRP A 15 3.48 -2.58 -25.75
N THR A 16 4.21 -1.94 -24.85
CA THR A 16 4.45 -2.45 -23.50
C THR A 16 3.94 -1.44 -22.48
N GLY A 17 3.58 -1.93 -21.30
CA GLY A 17 3.15 -1.10 -20.18
C GLY A 17 3.61 -1.71 -18.88
N CYS A 18 3.80 -0.86 -17.87
CA CYS A 18 4.03 -1.27 -16.50
C CYS A 18 3.14 -0.45 -15.57
N THR A 19 2.82 -1.01 -14.40
CA THR A 19 2.18 -0.26 -13.33
C THR A 19 2.84 -0.60 -12.00
N GLY A 20 3.14 0.43 -11.22
CA GLY A 20 3.75 0.31 -9.90
C GLY A 20 2.80 0.83 -8.83
N LEU A 21 2.27 -0.08 -8.02
CA LEU A 21 1.39 0.26 -6.89
C LEU A 21 2.20 0.18 -5.59
N GLY A 22 2.87 1.29 -5.25
CA GLY A 22 3.72 1.36 -4.06
C GLY A 22 2.91 1.31 -2.77
N VAL A 23 2.87 0.15 -2.10
CA VAL A 23 2.05 -0.09 -0.90
C VAL A 23 2.29 0.96 0.19
N THR A 24 3.54 1.38 0.41
CA THR A 24 3.86 2.43 1.39
C THR A 24 3.12 3.74 1.13
N ARG A 25 3.02 4.17 -0.15
CA ARG A 25 2.27 5.38 -0.52
C ARG A 25 0.78 5.18 -0.37
N TRP A 26 0.26 4.01 -0.70
CA TRP A 26 -1.14 3.67 -0.51
C TRP A 26 -1.53 3.71 0.96
N VAL A 27 -0.71 3.13 1.85
CA VAL A 27 -0.94 3.17 3.29
C VAL A 27 -0.87 4.61 3.83
N ALA A 28 0.14 5.39 3.44
CA ALA A 28 0.25 6.78 3.86
C ALA A 28 -0.96 7.63 3.43
N ALA A 29 -1.37 7.52 2.17
CA ALA A 29 -2.55 8.22 1.65
C ALA A 29 -3.83 7.77 2.36
N PHE A 30 -4.01 6.45 2.53
CA PHE A 30 -5.18 5.88 3.20
C PHE A 30 -5.32 6.35 4.65
N LEU A 31 -4.23 6.34 5.42
CA LEU A 31 -4.25 6.82 6.80
C LEU A 31 -4.46 8.34 6.87
N ALA A 32 -3.94 9.11 5.92
CA ALA A 32 -4.18 10.55 5.85
C ALA A 32 -5.64 10.89 5.58
N THR A 33 -6.36 10.09 4.78
CA THR A 33 -7.77 10.35 4.43
C THR A 33 -8.78 9.73 5.39
N HIS A 34 -8.43 8.64 6.09
CA HIS A 34 -9.35 7.90 6.96
C HIS A 34 -8.96 7.90 8.45
N GLY A 35 -7.80 8.44 8.80
CA GLY A 35 -7.28 8.44 10.16
C GLY A 35 -6.85 7.06 10.65
N PHE A 36 -6.47 6.99 11.93
CA PHE A 36 -5.93 5.77 12.55
C PHE A 36 -6.99 4.89 13.22
N ASN A 37 -8.24 5.36 13.37
CA ASN A 37 -9.32 4.58 13.97
C ASN A 37 -9.84 3.52 12.97
N PRO A 38 -9.58 2.21 13.19
CA PRO A 38 -9.97 1.16 12.26
C PRO A 38 -11.49 1.01 12.12
N GLU A 39 -12.27 1.46 13.11
CA GLU A 39 -13.73 1.37 13.07
C GLU A 39 -14.35 2.27 12.00
N ALA A 40 -13.68 3.38 11.66
CA ALA A 40 -14.09 4.37 10.67
C ALA A 40 -13.63 4.03 9.23
N TRP A 41 -12.84 2.96 9.05
CA TRP A 41 -12.30 2.59 7.75
C TRP A 41 -13.34 2.01 6.79
N PRO A 42 -13.11 2.07 5.47
CA PRO A 42 -13.97 1.42 4.49
C PRO A 42 -14.18 -0.08 4.77
N LYS A 43 -15.43 -0.53 4.66
CA LYS A 43 -15.85 -1.93 4.97
C LYS A 43 -14.93 -3.02 4.40
N PRO A 44 -14.44 -2.94 3.14
CA PRO A 44 -13.55 -3.97 2.60
C PRO A 44 -12.20 -4.07 3.32
N VAL A 45 -11.65 -2.94 3.79
CA VAL A 45 -10.39 -2.88 4.53
C VAL A 45 -10.62 -3.35 5.96
N LYS A 46 -11.65 -2.81 6.62
CA LYS A 46 -12.04 -3.20 7.99
C LYS A 46 -12.27 -4.70 8.13
N ARG A 47 -12.95 -5.35 7.17
CA ARG A 47 -13.17 -6.81 7.16
C ARG A 47 -11.88 -7.63 7.08
N LYS A 48 -10.84 -7.12 6.42
CA LYS A 48 -9.55 -7.82 6.27
C LYS A 48 -8.57 -7.50 7.40
N PHE A 49 -8.76 -6.39 8.09
CA PHE A 49 -7.88 -5.95 9.16
C PHE A 49 -8.10 -6.81 10.42
N LYS A 50 -7.04 -7.43 10.92
CA LYS A 50 -7.08 -8.34 12.09
C LYS A 50 -6.64 -7.67 13.40
N GLY A 51 -6.51 -6.34 13.40
CA GLY A 51 -5.88 -5.60 14.49
C GLY A 51 -4.36 -5.76 14.50
N TYR A 52 -3.71 -5.03 15.40
CA TYR A 52 -2.29 -5.12 15.66
C TYR A 52 -2.01 -4.87 17.14
N ARG A 53 -0.88 -5.38 17.64
CA ARG A 53 -0.33 -4.97 18.93
C ARG A 53 1.03 -4.34 18.69
N THR A 54 1.17 -3.08 19.09
CA THR A 54 2.45 -2.38 19.04
C THR A 54 3.38 -2.99 20.10
N PRO A 55 4.55 -3.53 19.73
CA PRO A 55 5.52 -3.98 20.71
C PRO A 55 6.07 -2.76 21.46
N LYS A 56 5.83 -2.70 22.77
CA LYS A 56 6.35 -1.63 23.64
C LYS A 56 7.73 -2.04 24.18
N SER A 57 8.72 -1.16 24.08
CA SER A 57 10.04 -1.32 24.70
C SER A 57 10.15 -0.52 26.00
N LEU A 58 11.20 -0.75 26.80
CA LEU A 58 11.43 0.02 28.04
C LEU A 58 11.57 1.53 27.79
N GLN A 59 12.09 1.89 26.62
CA GLN A 59 12.28 3.28 26.16
C GLN A 59 11.04 3.84 25.42
N TRP A 60 9.95 3.09 25.32
CA TRP A 60 8.75 3.55 24.63
C TRP A 60 8.18 4.80 25.32
N PRO A 61 7.81 5.85 24.55
CA PRO A 61 7.29 7.07 25.13
C PRO A 61 6.04 6.78 25.97
N LYS A 62 6.12 7.08 27.28
CA LYS A 62 5.02 6.93 28.22
C LYS A 62 4.09 8.13 28.04
N GLY A 63 2.83 7.88 27.65
CA GLY A 63 1.82 8.93 27.47
C GLY A 63 1.15 9.00 26.09
N LEU A 64 1.53 8.14 25.14
CA LEU A 64 0.84 7.96 23.85
C LEU A 64 -0.30 6.93 23.93
N GLU A 65 -0.92 6.79 25.10
CA GLU A 65 -2.09 5.92 25.28
C GLU A 65 -3.32 6.71 24.86
N GLU A 66 -3.72 6.49 23.60
CA GLU A 66 -5.05 6.72 22.99
C GLU A 66 -5.88 7.87 23.61
N THR A 67 -5.66 9.10 23.13
CA THR A 67 -6.76 10.09 22.98
C THR A 67 -7.68 9.68 21.83
#